data_AF-A0A7V9JGE4-F1
#
_entry.id   AF-A0A7V9JGE4-F1
#
_cell.length_a   1.000
_cell.length_b   1.000
_cell.length_c   1.000
_cell.angle_alpha   90.00
_cell.angle_beta   90.00
_cell.angle_gamma   90.00
#
_symmetry.space_group_name_H-M   'P 1'
#
loop_
_entity.id
_entity.type
_entity.pdbx_description
1 polymer ?
#
loop_
_entity_poly.entity_id
_entity_poly.type
_entity_poly.pdbx_seq_one_letter_code
_entity_poly.pdbx_strand_id
1 'polypeptide(L)'
;MPSGSFLARLGLDRPELRAWAMYDWANSAVQTTIITAVFPIYFVKVAGAGLAESGAVQRLATINTIALVITAIAGPILGAISDYSATKKRFIAAFMALGTLATGAMFLVNTGDLDLASWLFVAVLVGVSGSVVFYEALLPHIATPAEMDKVSTAGYALG
;
A
#
# COMPACT_ATOMS: atom_id res chain seq x y z
N MET A 1 -13.48 -34.43 17.57
CA MET A 1 -13.29 -33.00 17.23
C MET A 1 -12.52 -32.95 15.93
N PRO A 2 -12.99 -32.34 14.83
CA PRO A 2 -12.20 -32.34 13.61
C PRO A 2 -10.97 -31.48 13.87
N SER A 3 -9.80 -32.12 13.84
CA SER A 3 -8.48 -31.51 13.96
C SER A 3 -8.20 -30.68 12.70
N GLY A 4 -8.91 -29.57 12.54
CA GLY A 4 -8.56 -28.56 11.55
C GLY A 4 -7.19 -27.99 11.92
N SER A 5 -6.26 -28.03 10.96
CA SER A 5 -4.99 -27.31 11.02
C SER A 5 -5.20 -25.89 11.58
N PHE A 6 -4.21 -25.36 12.32
CA PHE A 6 -4.25 -23.97 12.83
C PHE A 6 -4.63 -22.96 11.73
N LEU A 7 -4.15 -23.20 10.50
CA LEU A 7 -4.50 -22.40 9.33
C LEU A 7 -5.99 -22.48 8.96
N ALA A 8 -6.62 -23.66 9.05
CA ALA A 8 -8.07 -23.80 8.83
C ALA A 8 -8.89 -23.09 9.93
N ARG A 9 -8.38 -23.04 11.16
CA ARG A 9 -9.00 -22.26 12.24
C ARG A 9 -8.94 -20.75 11.98
N LEU A 10 -7.94 -20.28 11.24
CA LEU A 10 -7.82 -18.88 10.80
C LEU A 10 -8.51 -18.60 9.46
N GLY A 11 -9.09 -19.60 8.79
CA GLY A 11 -9.66 -19.43 7.45
C GLY A 11 -8.61 -19.30 6.34
N LEU A 12 -7.36 -19.73 6.59
CA LEU A 12 -6.24 -19.71 5.67
C LEU A 12 -5.90 -21.14 5.17
N ASP A 13 -6.92 -21.95 4.98
CA ASP A 13 -6.81 -23.34 4.54
C ASP A 13 -6.33 -23.47 3.08
N ARG A 14 -6.72 -22.53 2.22
CA ARG A 14 -6.39 -22.53 0.79
C ARG A 14 -5.19 -21.65 0.45
N PRO A 15 -4.36 -22.02 -0.56
CA PRO A 15 -3.17 -21.24 -0.94
C PRO A 15 -3.50 -19.83 -1.41
N GLU A 16 -4.64 -19.63 -2.09
CA GLU A 16 -5.10 -18.31 -2.54
C GLU A 16 -5.45 -17.37 -1.37
N LEU A 17 -6.07 -17.90 -0.30
CA LEU A 17 -6.40 -17.13 0.91
C LEU A 17 -5.13 -16.74 1.68
N ARG A 18 -4.15 -17.65 1.74
CA ARG A 18 -2.82 -17.37 2.30
C ARG A 18 -2.08 -16.31 1.50
N ALA A 19 -2.12 -16.40 0.17
CA ALA A 19 -1.46 -15.41 -0.70
C ALA A 19 -2.08 -14.02 -0.52
N TRP A 20 -3.41 -13.94 -0.37
CA TRP A 20 -4.12 -12.70 -0.09
C TRP A 20 -3.69 -12.15 1.28
N ALA A 21 -3.76 -12.96 2.35
CA ALA A 21 -3.36 -12.53 3.70
C ALA A 21 -1.88 -12.12 3.80
N MET A 22 -0.98 -12.79 3.06
CA MET A 22 0.43 -12.39 3.00
C MET A 22 0.63 -11.05 2.29
N TYR A 23 -0.20 -10.74 1.28
CA TYR A 23 -0.18 -9.43 0.63
C TYR A 23 -0.69 -8.33 1.57
N ASP A 24 -1.76 -8.62 2.34
CA ASP A 24 -2.26 -7.74 3.40
C ASP A 24 -1.14 -7.35 4.38
N TRP A 25 -0.48 -8.37 4.91
CA TRP A 25 0.62 -8.22 5.86
C TRP A 25 1.77 -7.39 5.28
N ALA A 26 2.14 -7.63 4.02
CA ALA A 26 3.18 -6.87 3.34
C ALA A 26 2.79 -5.39 3.17
N ASN A 27 1.50 -5.10 2.96
CA ASN A 27 1.00 -3.74 2.86
C ASN A 27 1.07 -2.99 4.20
N SER A 28 0.92 -3.68 5.33
CA SER A 28 1.10 -3.06 6.66
C SER A 28 2.50 -2.48 6.83
N ALA A 29 3.55 -3.14 6.31
CA ALA A 29 4.93 -2.65 6.42
C ALA A 29 5.14 -1.27 5.76
N VAL A 30 4.61 -1.05 4.56
CA VAL A 30 4.74 0.26 3.88
C VAL A 30 3.90 1.33 4.58
N GLN A 31 2.71 0.98 5.09
CA GLN A 31 1.89 1.90 5.88
C GLN A 31 2.61 2.35 7.15
N THR A 32 3.11 1.42 7.95
CA THR A 32 3.74 1.76 9.23
C THR A 32 5.07 2.46 9.03
N THR A 33 5.92 1.98 8.12
CA THR A 33 7.30 2.47 7.99
C THR A 33 7.37 3.70 7.08
N ILE A 34 6.83 3.62 5.87
CA ILE A 34 6.99 4.69 4.88
C ILE A 34 5.91 5.75 5.07
N ILE A 35 4.65 5.38 5.23
CA ILE A 35 3.59 6.40 5.27
C ILE A 35 3.55 7.10 6.64
N THR A 36 3.68 6.36 7.74
CA THR A 36 3.42 6.89 9.09
C THR A 36 4.68 7.24 9.89
N ALA A 37 5.64 6.32 10.05
CA ALA A 37 6.67 6.48 11.07
C ALA A 37 7.98 7.09 10.56
N VAL A 38 8.62 6.49 9.56
CA VAL A 38 10.03 6.77 9.24
C VAL A 38 10.18 7.84 8.18
N PHE A 39 9.51 7.70 7.04
CA PHE A 39 9.71 8.63 5.93
C PHE A 39 9.29 10.06 6.25
N PRO A 40 8.18 10.35 6.97
CA PRO A 40 7.84 11.73 7.34
C PRO A 40 8.96 12.43 8.13
N ILE A 41 9.59 11.72 9.07
CA ILE A 41 10.72 12.24 9.85
C ILE A 41 11.94 12.45 8.94
N TYR A 42 12.27 11.45 8.11
CA TYR A 42 13.37 11.54 7.15
C TYR A 42 13.17 12.70 6.16
N PHE A 43 11.96 12.89 5.64
CA PHE A 43 11.61 13.95 4.71
C PHE A 43 11.86 15.32 5.33
N VAL A 44 11.45 15.53 6.58
CA VAL A 44 11.62 16.81 7.25
C VAL A 44 13.08 17.05 7.64
N LYS A 45 13.76 16.05 8.21
CA LYS A 45 15.09 16.22 8.80
C LYS A 45 16.25 16.06 7.82
N VAL A 46 16.09 15.27 6.76
CA VAL A 46 17.15 14.97 5.79
C VAL A 46 16.86 15.60 4.43
N ALA A 47 15.74 15.25 3.80
CA ALA A 47 15.39 15.82 2.50
C ALA A 47 15.14 17.33 2.60
N GLY A 48 14.47 17.77 3.66
CA GLY A 48 14.19 19.17 3.97
C GLY A 48 15.33 19.95 4.60
N ALA A 49 16.53 19.38 4.71
CA ALA A 49 17.67 20.05 5.31
C ALA A 49 17.99 21.36 4.56
N GLY A 50 18.13 22.45 5.31
CA GLY A 50 18.33 23.80 4.75
C GLY A 50 17.06 24.64 4.64
N LEU A 51 15.87 24.05 4.80
CA LEU A 51 14.63 24.80 5.03
C LEU A 51 14.32 24.93 6.52
N ALA A 52 13.51 25.93 6.86
CA ALA A 52 12.82 25.94 8.13
C ALA A 52 11.94 24.69 8.25
N GLU A 53 11.90 24.08 9.44
CA GLU A 53 11.12 22.86 9.69
C GLU A 53 9.64 23.01 9.29
N SER A 54 9.05 24.17 9.55
CA SER A 54 7.69 24.51 9.11
C SER A 54 7.52 24.43 7.60
N GLY A 55 8.52 24.84 6.82
CA GLY A 55 8.49 24.75 5.35
C GLY A 55 8.57 23.32 4.86
N ALA A 56 9.41 22.48 5.46
CA ALA A 56 9.52 21.07 5.11
C ALA A 56 8.22 20.29 5.48
N VAL A 57 7.63 20.57 6.64
CA VAL A 57 6.34 20.01 7.05
C VAL A 57 5.22 20.46 6.10
N GLN A 58 5.19 21.74 5.71
CA GLN A 58 4.21 22.24 4.74
C GLN A 58 4.37 21.59 3.37
N ARG A 59 5.60 21.36 2.90
CA ARG A 59 5.87 20.62 1.66
C ARG A 59 5.33 19.20 1.75
N LEU A 60 5.63 18.48 2.84
CA LEU A 60 5.13 17.12 3.06
C LEU A 60 3.60 17.07 3.06
N ALA A 61 2.93 18.00 3.73
CA ALA A 61 1.47 18.11 3.72
C ALA A 61 0.92 18.37 2.30
N THR A 62 1.57 19.26 1.54
CA THR A 62 1.20 19.56 0.16
C THR A 62 1.30 18.33 -0.73
N ILE A 63 2.39 17.58 -0.61
CA ILE A 63 2.64 16.36 -1.38
C ILE A 63 1.64 15.25 -1.03
N ASN A 64 1.30 15.07 0.25
CA ASN A 64 0.23 14.17 0.66
C ASN A 64 -1.11 14.55 0.02
N THR A 65 -1.46 15.83 0.02
CA THR A 65 -2.69 16.32 -0.64
C THR A 65 -2.68 16.04 -2.14
N ILE A 66 -1.55 16.25 -2.82
CA ILE A 66 -1.42 15.94 -4.25
C ILE A 66 -1.64 14.44 -4.50
N ALA A 67 -0.98 13.57 -3.73
CA ALA A 67 -1.16 12.13 -3.85
C ALA A 67 -2.61 11.69 -3.57
N LEU A 68 -3.25 12.30 -2.57
CA LEU A 68 -4.66 12.07 -2.25
C LEU A 68 -5.57 12.48 -3.41
N VAL A 69 -5.36 13.65 -4.01
CA VAL A 69 -6.15 14.11 -5.16
C VAL A 69 -5.98 13.17 -6.36
N ILE A 70 -4.74 12.77 -6.66
CA ILE A 70 -4.45 11.79 -7.72
C ILE A 70 -5.22 10.49 -7.46
N THR A 71 -5.13 9.97 -6.23
CA THR A 71 -5.78 8.72 -5.83
C THR A 71 -7.30 8.84 -5.85
N ALA A 72 -7.86 9.97 -5.42
CA ALA A 72 -9.30 10.21 -5.42
C ALA A 72 -9.88 10.26 -6.84
N ILE A 73 -9.15 10.88 -7.79
CA ILE A 73 -9.55 10.91 -9.20
C ILE A 73 -9.37 9.54 -9.85
N ALA A 74 -8.25 8.85 -9.56
CA ALA A 74 -7.97 7.53 -10.11
C ALA A 74 -8.90 6.45 -9.55
N GLY A 75 -9.35 6.58 -8.30
CA GLY A 75 -10.12 5.57 -7.57
C GLY A 75 -11.32 5.02 -8.32
N PRO A 76 -12.27 5.86 -8.78
CA PRO A 76 -13.42 5.41 -9.57
C PRO A 76 -13.03 4.71 -10.87
N ILE A 77 -11.97 5.17 -11.53
CA ILE A 77 -11.47 4.59 -12.79
C ILE A 77 -10.87 3.21 -12.52
N LEU A 78 -10.00 3.11 -11.52
CA LEU A 78 -9.37 1.85 -11.12
C LEU A 78 -10.40 0.85 -10.58
N GLY A 79 -11.42 1.31 -9.86
CA GLY A 79 -12.54 0.51 -9.40
C GLY A 79 -13.37 -0.03 -10.56
N ALA A 80 -13.76 0.81 -11.52
CA ALA A 80 -14.44 0.34 -12.72
C ALA A 80 -13.59 -0.67 -13.51
N ILE A 81 -12.28 -0.45 -13.63
CA ILE A 81 -11.37 -1.42 -14.25
C ILE A 81 -11.33 -2.72 -13.44
N SER A 82 -11.34 -2.66 -12.10
CA SER A 82 -11.31 -3.84 -11.26
C SER A 82 -12.59 -4.67 -11.42
N ASP A 83 -13.75 -4.05 -11.57
CA ASP A 83 -15.02 -4.76 -11.76
C ASP A 83 -15.07 -5.54 -13.08
N TYR A 84 -14.61 -4.93 -14.18
CA TYR A 84 -14.75 -5.50 -15.54
C TYR A 84 -13.51 -6.23 -16.07
N SER A 85 -12.35 -6.10 -15.43
CA SER A 85 -11.10 -6.70 -15.91
C SER A 85 -10.79 -8.04 -15.25
N ALA A 86 -10.47 -9.04 -16.08
CA ALA A 86 -9.85 -10.30 -15.67
C ALA A 86 -8.35 -10.16 -15.31
N THR A 87 -7.80 -8.94 -15.39
CA THR A 87 -6.36 -8.69 -15.32
C THR A 87 -5.90 -8.11 -13.97
N LYS A 88 -6.72 -8.20 -12.92
CA LYS A 88 -6.48 -7.63 -11.56
C LYS A 88 -5.07 -7.91 -11.05
N LYS A 89 -4.57 -9.16 -11.18
CA LYS A 89 -3.22 -9.55 -10.74
C LYS A 89 -2.08 -8.77 -11.42
N ARG A 90 -2.23 -8.40 -12.70
CA ARG A 90 -1.20 -7.60 -13.39
C ARG A 90 -1.20 -6.15 -12.89
N PHE A 91 -2.37 -5.59 -12.60
CA PHE A 91 -2.46 -4.26 -12.00
C PHE A 91 -1.85 -4.22 -10.59
N ILE A 92 -2.15 -5.23 -9.75
CA ILE A 92 -1.49 -5.38 -8.45
C ILE A 92 0.03 -5.40 -8.63
N ALA A 93 0.55 -6.24 -9.53
CA ALA A 93 1.99 -6.32 -9.78
C ALA A 93 2.60 -4.99 -10.28
N ALA A 94 1.90 -4.26 -11.16
CA ALA A 94 2.38 -2.98 -11.68
C ALA A 94 2.42 -1.89 -10.59
N PHE A 95 1.35 -1.77 -9.79
CA PHE A 95 1.27 -0.79 -8.72
C PHE A 95 2.21 -1.12 -7.54
N MET A 96 2.33 -2.41 -7.21
CA MET A 96 3.32 -2.90 -6.24
C MET A 96 4.74 -2.60 -6.72
N ALA A 97 5.07 -2.90 -7.98
CA ALA A 97 6.37 -2.57 -8.55
C ALA A 97 6.65 -1.06 -8.52
N LEU A 98 5.66 -0.22 -8.84
CA LEU A 98 5.78 1.23 -8.72
C LEU A 98 6.14 1.64 -7.29
N GLY A 99 5.39 1.17 -6.29
CA GLY A 99 5.62 1.50 -4.89
C GLY A 99 6.97 0.99 -4.36
N THR A 100 7.32 -0.26 -4.69
CA THR A 100 8.59 -0.87 -4.26
C THR A 100 9.79 -0.20 -4.92
N LEU A 101 9.73 0.07 -6.23
CA LEU A 101 10.82 0.76 -6.94
C LEU A 101 10.96 2.21 -6.45
N ALA A 102 9.85 2.91 -6.21
CA ALA A 102 9.90 4.26 -5.65
C ALA A 102 10.49 4.27 -4.23
N THR A 103 10.09 3.31 -3.38
CA THR A 103 10.66 3.16 -2.03
C THR A 103 12.16 2.84 -2.08
N GLY A 104 12.58 1.93 -2.97
CA GLY A 104 14.00 1.62 -3.16
C GLY A 104 14.80 2.81 -3.69
N ALA A 105 14.20 3.59 -4.61
CA ALA A 105 14.81 4.79 -5.15
C ALA A 105 14.95 5.93 -4.12
N MET A 106 14.25 5.88 -2.97
CA MET A 106 14.46 6.84 -1.88
C MET A 106 15.90 6.78 -1.33
N PHE A 107 16.63 5.68 -1.55
CA PHE A 107 18.06 5.62 -1.26
C PHE A 107 18.89 6.69 -2.00
N LEU A 108 18.41 7.17 -3.15
CA LEU A 108 19.10 8.18 -3.97
C LEU A 108 18.86 9.61 -3.48
N VAL A 109 17.97 9.81 -2.51
CA VAL A 109 17.66 11.14 -1.96
C VAL A 109 18.84 11.64 -1.13
N ASN A 110 19.39 12.77 -1.55
CA ASN A 110 20.46 13.45 -0.83
C ASN A 110 19.91 14.48 0.16
N THR A 111 20.77 14.91 1.09
CA THR A 111 20.45 15.99 2.03
C THR A 111 20.07 17.27 1.28
N GLY A 112 18.89 17.82 1.56
CA GLY A 112 18.36 19.00 0.86
C GLY A 112 17.59 18.71 -0.44
N ASP A 113 17.52 17.44 -0.88
CA ASP A 113 16.81 17.05 -2.11
C ASP A 113 15.31 16.82 -1.88
N LEU A 114 14.59 17.92 -1.65
CA LEU A 114 13.15 17.91 -1.41
C LEU A 114 12.32 17.43 -2.59
N ASP A 115 12.74 17.74 -3.82
CA ASP A 115 11.94 17.46 -5.01
C ASP A 115 11.93 15.97 -5.35
N LEU A 116 13.10 15.32 -5.32
CA LEU A 116 13.18 13.89 -5.53
C LEU A 116 12.41 13.13 -4.44
N ALA A 117 12.62 13.50 -3.17
CA ALA A 117 11.89 12.90 -2.05
C ALA A 117 10.37 13.06 -2.19
N SER A 118 9.92 14.23 -2.64
CA SER A 118 8.50 14.54 -2.83
C SER A 118 7.86 13.62 -3.87
N TRP A 119 8.44 13.54 -5.06
CA TRP A 119 7.85 12.76 -6.15
C TRP A 119 7.95 11.26 -5.94
N LEU A 120 9.03 10.77 -5.32
CA LEU A 120 9.11 9.38 -4.90
C LEU A 120 8.04 9.02 -3.87
N PHE A 121 7.76 9.91 -2.92
CA PHE A 121 6.70 9.69 -1.94
C PHE A 121 5.30 9.67 -2.58
N VAL A 122 5.02 10.56 -3.54
CA VAL A 122 3.77 10.48 -4.34
C VAL A 122 3.67 9.14 -5.05
N ALA A 123 4.76 8.68 -5.69
CA ALA A 123 4.76 7.41 -6.40
C ALA A 123 4.51 6.22 -5.46
N VAL A 124 5.06 6.25 -4.23
CA VAL A 124 4.74 5.25 -3.20
C VAL A 124 3.26 5.29 -2.83
N LEU A 125 2.70 6.45 -2.52
CA LEU A 125 1.29 6.58 -2.11
C LEU A 125 0.33 6.13 -3.22
N VAL A 126 0.59 6.49 -4.47
CA VAL A 126 -0.20 6.06 -5.63
C VAL A 126 -0.03 4.56 -5.88
N GLY A 127 1.19 4.04 -5.76
CA GLY A 127 1.51 2.61 -5.86
C GLY A 127 0.72 1.78 -4.84
N VAL A 128 0.80 2.15 -3.56
CA VAL A 128 0.08 1.46 -2.49
C VAL A 128 -1.43 1.54 -2.72
N SER A 129 -1.97 2.74 -2.90
CA SER A 129 -3.41 2.94 -3.06
C SER A 129 -3.98 2.20 -4.26
N GLY A 130 -3.30 2.27 -5.41
CA GLY A 130 -3.70 1.54 -6.61
C GLY A 130 -3.64 0.03 -6.41
N SER A 131 -2.60 -0.48 -5.74
CA SER A 131 -2.48 -1.91 -5.48
C SER A 131 -3.59 -2.45 -4.58
N VAL A 132 -3.97 -1.68 -3.54
CA VAL A 132 -5.03 -2.03 -2.59
C VAL A 132 -6.38 -2.13 -3.31
N VAL A 133 -6.71 -1.22 -4.23
CA VAL A 133 -7.98 -1.27 -4.99
C VAL A 133 -8.16 -2.61 -5.71
N PHE A 134 -7.13 -3.10 -6.39
CA PHE A 134 -7.22 -4.38 -7.12
C PHE A 134 -7.08 -5.60 -6.20
N TYR A 135 -6.32 -5.47 -5.12
CA TYR A 135 -6.13 -6.50 -4.11
C TYR A 135 -7.44 -6.80 -3.35
N GLU A 136 -8.14 -5.77 -2.89
CA GLU A 136 -9.45 -5.91 -2.24
C GLU A 136 -10.49 -6.52 -3.19
N ALA A 137 -10.46 -6.11 -4.46
CA ALA A 137 -11.34 -6.68 -5.49
C ALA A 137 -11.11 -8.18 -5.76
N LEU A 138 -9.99 -8.77 -5.32
CA LEU A 138 -9.76 -10.20 -5.44
C LEU A 138 -10.45 -11.01 -4.34
N LEU A 139 -10.67 -10.44 -3.15
CA LEU A 139 -11.18 -11.20 -2.00
C LEU A 139 -12.53 -11.88 -2.29
N PRO A 140 -13.55 -11.21 -2.88
CA PRO A 140 -14.83 -11.84 -3.20
C PRO A 140 -14.74 -12.93 -4.28
N HIS A 141 -13.63 -13.00 -5.03
CA HIS A 141 -13.42 -14.02 -6.07
C HIS A 141 -12.76 -15.29 -5.50
N ILE A 142 -12.08 -15.19 -4.36
CA ILE A 142 -11.35 -16.31 -3.75
C ILE A 142 -12.00 -16.83 -2.47
N ALA A 143 -12.73 -15.99 -1.74
CA ALA A 143 -13.42 -16.34 -0.50
C ALA A 143 -14.94 -16.39 -0.73
N THR A 144 -15.60 -17.40 -0.16
CA THR A 144 -17.06 -17.40 -0.07
C THR A 144 -17.54 -16.35 0.94
N PRO A 145 -18.81 -15.89 0.88
CA PRO A 145 -19.32 -14.90 1.83
C PRO A 145 -19.16 -15.29 3.30
N ALA A 146 -19.19 -16.60 3.61
CA ALA A 146 -19.01 -17.11 4.98
C ALA A 146 -17.54 -17.12 5.44
N GLU A 147 -16.58 -17.09 4.51
CA GLU A 147 -15.14 -17.09 4.79
C GLU A 147 -14.54 -15.69 4.84
N MET A 148 -15.15 -14.72 4.14
CA MET A 148 -14.60 -13.36 3.95
C MET A 148 -14.19 -12.67 5.24
N ASP A 149 -15.10 -12.58 6.23
CA ASP A 149 -14.81 -11.91 7.52
C ASP A 149 -13.62 -12.55 8.23
N LYS A 150 -13.55 -13.89 8.17
CA LYS A 150 -12.52 -14.67 8.84
C LYS A 150 -11.15 -14.49 8.19
N VAL A 151 -11.11 -14.53 6.85
CA VAL A 151 -9.89 -14.31 6.07
C VAL A 151 -9.38 -12.88 6.24
N SER A 152 -10.28 -11.89 6.13
CA SER A 152 -9.94 -10.47 6.31
C SER A 152 -9.39 -10.20 7.71
N THR A 153 -10.07 -10.70 8.76
CA THR A 153 -9.59 -10.57 10.14
C THR A 153 -8.24 -11.26 10.34
N ALA A 154 -8.03 -12.43 9.72
CA ALA A 154 -6.76 -13.13 9.80
C ALA A 154 -5.63 -12.38 9.07
N GLY A 155 -5.90 -11.79 7.90
CA GLY A 155 -4.97 -10.91 7.18
C GLY A 155 -4.53 -9.73 8.05
N TYR A 156 -5.50 -8.99 8.57
CA TYR A 156 -5.26 -7.84 9.44
C TYR A 156 -4.53 -8.22 10.74
N ALA A 157 -4.84 -9.37 11.35
CA ALA A 157 -4.18 -9.83 12.57
C ALA A 157 -2.71 -10.26 12.35
N LEU A 158 -2.33 -10.59 11.11
CA LEU A 158 -0.94 -10.89 10.78
C LEU A 158 -0.09 -9.62 10.65
N GLY A 159 -0.70 -8.46 10.34
CA GLY A 159 0.00 -7.20 10.04
C GLY A 159 -0.63 -5.95 10.57
#